data_AF-A0A7Y2WZS2-F1
#
_entry.id   AF-A0A7Y2WZS2-F1
#
_cell.length_a   1.000
_cell.length_b   1.000
_cell.length_c   1.000
_cell.angle_alpha   90.00
_cell.angle_beta   90.00
_cell.angle_gamma   90.00
#
_symmetry.space_group_name_H-M   'P 1'
#
loop_
_entity.id
_entity.type
_entity.pdbx_description
1 polymer ?
#
loop_
_entity_poly.entity_id
_entity_poly.type
_entity_poly.pdbx_seq_one_letter_code
_entity_poly.pdbx_strand_id
1 'polypeptide(L)'
;MSDPFPSLEAAIAALRPVYHTIGALQARREELRAVPLAQAFLDDLLASDQMRLDALIEEQAALEKRLHPKPKSTLPPPPRLRPDRDKGVSDPTQSRTMTPPADHRLRRRELKKLLVFGFFAQLDAEVQAEINGIIDDGARPLGAALALLGWDAFEQPVAGEGHDTHLIRLQDWGELLCEYHNTLEREVAADLRQVAGSLALWERWRARETHDGRTAWEAYVERERGRLQQAITNVEANLRLLRCAAAEKAACL
;
A
#
# COMPACT_ATOMS: atom_id res chain seq x y z
N MET A 1 5.78 24.52 -45.44
CA MET A 1 5.02 23.34 -44.95
C MET A 1 5.87 22.75 -43.85
N SER A 2 5.44 22.90 -42.60
CA SER A 2 6.18 22.33 -41.46
C SER A 2 5.93 20.83 -41.43
N ASP A 3 6.99 20.03 -41.30
CA ASP A 3 6.85 18.58 -41.15
C ASP A 3 5.94 18.26 -39.97
N PRO A 4 4.89 17.42 -40.15
CA PRO A 4 3.96 17.07 -39.09
C PRO A 4 4.54 16.05 -38.09
N PHE A 5 5.77 15.58 -38.32
CA PHE A 5 6.42 14.57 -37.48
C PHE A 5 7.42 15.23 -36.54
N PRO A 6 7.35 14.96 -35.22
CA PRO A 6 8.36 15.45 -34.29
C PRO A 6 9.73 14.88 -34.68
N SER A 7 10.76 15.72 -34.68
CA SER A 7 12.13 15.25 -34.88
C SER A 7 12.49 14.23 -33.78
N LEU A 8 13.43 13.34 -34.06
CA LEU A 8 13.93 12.37 -33.08
C LEU A 8 14.38 13.05 -31.78
N GLU A 9 15.09 14.19 -31.89
CA GLU A 9 15.50 14.99 -30.74
C GLU A 9 14.30 15.50 -29.92
N ALA A 10 13.22 15.94 -30.58
CA ALA A 10 12.00 16.37 -29.90
C ALA A 10 11.30 15.20 -29.20
N ALA A 11 11.28 14.02 -29.81
CA ALA A 11 10.71 12.81 -29.20
C ALA A 11 11.49 12.39 -27.94
N ILE A 12 12.84 12.35 -28.03
CA ILE A 12 13.71 12.06 -26.88
C ILE A 12 13.51 13.09 -25.77
N ALA A 13 13.47 14.38 -26.11
CA ALA A 13 13.28 15.47 -25.16
C ALA A 13 11.91 15.39 -24.45
N ALA A 14 10.85 14.97 -25.17
CA ALA A 14 9.52 14.79 -24.60
C ALA A 14 9.43 13.58 -23.65
N LEU A 15 10.16 12.51 -23.93
CA LEU A 15 10.14 11.28 -23.11
C LEU A 15 10.93 11.38 -21.81
N ARG A 16 12.03 12.14 -21.82
CA ARG A 16 12.91 12.27 -20.65
C ARG A 16 12.19 12.68 -19.36
N PRO A 17 11.33 13.71 -19.33
CA PRO A 17 10.60 14.08 -18.11
C PRO A 17 9.63 12.98 -17.65
N VAL A 18 8.97 12.26 -18.57
CA VAL A 18 8.07 11.15 -18.22
C VAL A 18 8.85 10.03 -17.52
N TYR A 19 9.99 9.65 -18.09
CA TYR A 19 10.86 8.63 -17.53
C TYR A 19 11.37 8.99 -16.12
N HIS A 20 11.83 10.23 -15.92
CA HIS A 20 12.26 10.68 -14.59
C HIS A 20 11.12 10.73 -13.57
N THR A 21 9.93 11.18 -13.98
CA THR A 21 8.75 11.20 -13.10
C THR A 21 8.35 9.78 -12.67
N ILE A 22 8.44 8.79 -13.57
CA ILE A 22 8.22 7.38 -13.23
C ILE A 22 9.18 6.94 -12.12
N GLY A 23 10.49 7.23 -12.25
CA GLY A 23 11.48 6.91 -11.21
C GLY A 23 11.17 7.59 -9.88
N ALA A 24 10.76 8.87 -9.90
CA ALA A 24 10.35 9.58 -8.69
C ALA A 24 9.09 8.98 -8.04
N LEU A 25 8.11 8.57 -8.84
CA LEU A 25 6.89 7.91 -8.35
C LEU A 25 7.19 6.53 -7.76
N GLN A 26 8.08 5.75 -8.37
CA GLN A 26 8.53 4.46 -7.82
C GLN A 26 9.22 4.65 -6.48
N ALA A 27 10.15 5.60 -6.38
CA ALA A 27 10.82 5.93 -5.12
C ALA A 27 9.82 6.37 -4.06
N ARG A 28 8.86 7.23 -4.42
CA ARG A 28 7.80 7.68 -3.50
C ARG A 28 6.94 6.52 -3.01
N ARG A 29 6.60 5.57 -3.89
CA ARG A 29 5.82 4.40 -3.52
C ARG A 29 6.57 3.52 -2.52
N GLU A 30 7.87 3.34 -2.71
CA GLU A 30 8.70 2.60 -1.77
C GLU A 30 8.78 3.28 -0.40
N GLU A 31 8.87 4.62 -0.35
CA GLU A 31 8.77 5.37 0.91
C GLU A 31 7.42 5.12 1.62
N LEU A 32 6.32 5.11 0.87
CA LEU A 32 4.97 4.89 1.43
C LEU A 32 4.80 3.46 1.97
N ARG A 33 5.42 2.47 1.33
CA ARG A 33 5.44 1.08 1.81
C ARG A 33 6.20 0.92 3.12
N ALA A 34 7.11 1.82 3.44
CA ALA A 34 7.80 1.83 4.73
C ALA A 34 6.97 2.49 5.85
N VAL A 35 5.85 3.17 5.56
CA VAL A 35 5.03 3.83 6.59
C VAL A 35 4.43 2.85 7.61
N PRO A 36 3.87 1.69 7.21
CA PRO A 36 3.39 0.69 8.17
C PRO A 36 4.48 0.16 9.13
N LEU A 37 5.76 0.17 8.71
CA LEU A 37 6.86 -0.27 9.58
C LEU A 37 7.05 0.69 10.77
N ALA A 38 6.83 1.99 10.59
CA ALA A 38 6.89 2.96 11.67
C ALA A 38 5.78 2.72 12.70
N GLN A 39 4.57 2.38 12.23
CA GLN A 39 3.45 2.03 13.10
C GLN A 39 3.73 0.75 13.89
N ALA A 40 4.13 -0.32 13.19
CA ALA A 40 4.48 -1.59 13.83
C ALA A 40 5.57 -1.41 14.90
N PHE A 41 6.59 -0.59 14.61
CA PHE A 41 7.64 -0.29 15.56
C PHE A 41 7.13 0.43 16.82
N LEU A 42 6.21 1.40 16.66
CA LEU A 42 5.59 2.06 17.81
C LEU A 42 4.71 1.08 18.61
N ASP A 43 3.91 0.26 17.92
CA ASP A 43 3.03 -0.72 18.53
C ASP A 43 3.83 -1.71 19.39
N ASP A 44 4.98 -2.19 18.89
CA ASP A 44 5.89 -3.06 19.63
C ASP A 44 6.40 -2.41 20.92
N LEU A 45 6.73 -1.11 20.89
CA LEU A 45 7.19 -0.36 22.07
C LEU A 45 6.10 -0.19 23.14
N LEU A 46 4.84 -0.21 22.72
CA LEU A 46 3.67 0.01 23.57
C LEU A 46 2.89 -1.29 23.88
N ALA A 47 3.30 -2.42 23.28
CA ALA A 47 2.55 -3.68 23.30
C ALA A 47 2.22 -4.16 24.71
N SER A 48 3.18 -4.10 25.65
CA SER A 48 2.97 -4.54 27.02
C SER A 48 1.87 -3.73 27.73
N ASP A 49 1.87 -2.41 27.56
CA ASP A 49 0.88 -1.52 28.19
C ASP A 49 -0.49 -1.70 27.53
N GLN A 50 -0.53 -1.86 26.20
CA GLN A 50 -1.77 -2.13 25.47
C GLN A 50 -2.40 -3.46 25.89
N MET A 51 -1.62 -4.55 25.95
CA MET A 51 -2.10 -5.85 26.41
C MET A 51 -2.65 -5.80 27.85
N ARG A 52 -1.98 -5.05 28.73
CA ARG A 52 -2.47 -4.85 30.11
C ARG A 52 -3.80 -4.10 30.13
N LEU A 53 -3.92 -3.01 29.34
CA LEU A 53 -5.15 -2.24 29.25
C LEU A 53 -6.31 -3.10 28.73
N ASP A 54 -6.08 -3.87 27.66
CA ASP A 54 -7.10 -4.75 27.07
C ASP A 54 -7.60 -5.79 28.08
N ALA A 55 -6.69 -6.44 28.81
CA ALA A 55 -7.05 -7.41 29.85
C ALA A 55 -7.90 -6.79 30.97
N LEU A 56 -7.60 -5.56 31.38
CA LEU A 56 -8.38 -4.84 32.40
C LEU A 56 -9.76 -4.44 31.87
N ILE A 57 -9.88 -4.02 30.61
CA ILE A 57 -11.16 -3.71 29.98
C ILE A 57 -12.04 -4.96 29.88
N GLU A 58 -11.47 -6.10 29.49
CA GLU A 58 -12.19 -7.38 29.46
C GLU A 58 -12.69 -7.78 30.85
N GLU A 59 -11.85 -7.64 31.88
CA GLU A 59 -12.26 -7.90 33.25
C GLU A 59 -13.39 -6.96 33.69
N GLN A 60 -13.29 -5.68 33.36
CA GLN A 60 -14.32 -4.69 33.68
C GLN A 60 -15.66 -5.09 33.06
N ALA A 61 -15.66 -5.39 31.76
CA ALA A 61 -16.85 -5.84 31.04
C ALA A 61 -17.45 -7.12 31.64
N ALA A 62 -16.61 -8.06 32.09
CA ALA A 62 -17.06 -9.29 32.74
C ALA A 62 -17.73 -9.02 34.10
N LEU A 63 -17.20 -8.10 34.90
CA LEU A 63 -17.77 -7.71 36.19
C LEU A 63 -19.07 -6.93 36.05
N GLU A 64 -19.11 -5.95 35.14
CA GLU A 64 -20.33 -5.19 34.84
C GLU A 64 -21.48 -6.12 34.42
N LYS A 65 -21.19 -7.13 33.58
CA LYS A 65 -22.17 -8.14 33.17
C LYS A 65 -22.69 -8.99 34.34
N ARG A 66 -21.86 -9.27 35.36
CA ARG A 66 -22.26 -10.02 36.57
C ARG A 66 -23.12 -9.16 37.52
N LEU A 67 -22.77 -7.89 37.67
CA LEU A 67 -23.49 -6.94 38.52
C LEU A 67 -24.85 -6.55 37.95
N HIS A 68 -24.90 -6.34 36.64
CA HIS A 68 -26.08 -5.97 35.88
C HIS A 68 -26.37 -7.04 34.82
N PRO A 69 -26.79 -8.26 35.23
CA PRO A 69 -27.22 -9.25 34.27
C PRO A 69 -28.42 -8.66 33.52
N LYS A 70 -28.26 -8.42 32.21
CA LYS A 70 -29.39 -7.97 31.38
C LYS A 70 -30.57 -8.90 31.65
N PRO A 71 -31.77 -8.38 31.96
CA PRO A 71 -32.92 -9.22 32.22
C PRO A 71 -33.12 -10.14 31.01
N LYS A 72 -33.29 -11.45 31.26
CA LYS A 72 -33.74 -12.38 30.23
C LYS A 72 -35.05 -11.81 29.68
N SER A 73 -35.05 -11.38 28.43
CA SER A 73 -36.26 -11.01 27.71
C SER A 73 -37.24 -12.17 27.82
N THR A 74 -38.29 -12.02 28.63
CA THR A 74 -39.42 -12.96 28.76
C THR A 74 -40.45 -12.76 27.66
N LEU A 75 -40.23 -11.77 26.77
CA LEU A 75 -41.04 -11.64 25.57
C LEU A 75 -40.73 -12.81 24.64
N PRO A 76 -41.74 -13.57 24.17
CA PRO A 76 -41.56 -14.53 23.10
C PRO A 76 -40.87 -13.82 21.94
N PRO A 77 -39.93 -14.48 21.25
CA PRO A 77 -39.25 -13.87 20.12
C PRO A 77 -40.31 -13.31 19.17
N PRO A 78 -40.22 -12.03 18.76
CA PRO A 78 -41.14 -11.50 17.78
C PRO A 78 -41.13 -12.43 16.56
N PRO A 79 -42.30 -12.65 15.92
CA PRO A 79 -42.39 -13.53 14.77
C PRO A 79 -41.31 -13.11 13.77
N ARG A 80 -40.41 -14.05 13.45
CA ARG A 80 -39.37 -13.85 12.46
C ARG A 80 -40.06 -13.59 11.13
N LEU A 81 -40.22 -12.32 10.77
CA LEU A 81 -40.39 -11.94 9.37
C LEU A 81 -39.15 -12.48 8.67
N ARG A 82 -39.37 -13.54 7.88
CA ARG A 82 -38.34 -14.11 7.01
C ARG A 82 -37.87 -12.97 6.11
N PRO A 83 -36.59 -12.58 6.16
CA PRO A 83 -36.01 -11.88 5.03
C PRO A 83 -36.10 -12.85 3.86
N ASP A 84 -36.65 -12.38 2.74
CA ASP A 84 -36.57 -13.12 1.50
C ASP A 84 -35.12 -13.50 1.25
N ARG A 85 -34.93 -14.81 1.11
CA ARG A 85 -33.65 -15.44 0.97
C ARG A 85 -33.25 -15.33 -0.50
N ASP A 86 -32.97 -14.11 -0.95
CA ASP A 86 -32.24 -13.94 -2.19
C ASP A 86 -30.77 -14.25 -1.94
N LYS A 87 -30.39 -15.38 -2.50
CA LYS A 87 -29.04 -15.92 -2.55
C LYS A 87 -28.12 -14.90 -3.22
N GLY A 88 -27.23 -14.32 -2.44
CA GLY A 88 -26.06 -13.60 -2.91
C GLY A 88 -24.86 -13.99 -2.06
N VAL A 89 -24.42 -15.24 -2.16
CA VAL A 89 -23.10 -15.65 -1.69
C VAL A 89 -22.11 -14.99 -2.65
N SER A 90 -21.56 -13.84 -2.25
CA SER A 90 -20.40 -13.25 -2.90
C SER A 90 -19.16 -13.77 -2.20
N ASP A 91 -18.64 -14.86 -2.75
CA ASP A 91 -17.30 -15.41 -2.53
C ASP A 91 -16.25 -14.28 -2.65
N PRO A 92 -15.39 -14.03 -1.64
CA PRO A 92 -14.30 -13.07 -1.77
C PRO A 92 -13.04 -13.77 -2.31
N THR A 93 -13.13 -14.55 -3.39
CA THR A 93 -11.92 -15.04 -4.09
C THR A 93 -12.25 -15.46 -5.52
N GLN A 94 -12.59 -14.50 -6.38
CA GLN A 94 -12.29 -14.67 -7.79
C GLN A 94 -11.13 -13.77 -8.13
N SER A 95 -9.92 -14.36 -8.10
CA SER A 95 -8.87 -13.99 -9.04
C SER A 95 -9.47 -14.12 -10.43
N ARG A 96 -10.13 -13.06 -10.89
CA ARG A 96 -10.38 -12.84 -12.31
C ARG A 96 -9.00 -12.71 -12.93
N THR A 97 -8.47 -13.84 -13.40
CA THR A 97 -7.49 -13.82 -14.47
C THR A 97 -8.24 -13.22 -15.65
N MET A 98 -8.28 -11.89 -15.71
CA MET A 98 -8.69 -11.19 -16.91
C MET A 98 -7.72 -11.69 -17.97
N THR A 99 -8.22 -12.57 -18.82
CA THR A 99 -7.49 -12.94 -20.01
C THR A 99 -7.29 -11.63 -20.74
N PRO A 100 -6.03 -11.16 -20.92
CA PRO A 100 -5.81 -9.86 -21.52
C PRO A 100 -6.50 -9.84 -22.88
N PRO A 101 -7.17 -8.74 -23.27
CA PRO A 101 -7.69 -8.58 -24.62
C PRO A 101 -6.64 -9.04 -25.63
N ALA A 102 -7.03 -9.66 -26.75
CA ALA A 102 -6.09 -10.22 -27.74
C ALA A 102 -4.99 -9.21 -28.16
N ASP A 103 -5.31 -7.92 -28.11
CA ASP A 103 -4.44 -6.78 -28.35
C ASP A 103 -3.25 -6.68 -27.36
N HIS A 104 -3.46 -6.97 -26.07
CA HIS A 104 -2.40 -6.98 -25.06
C HIS A 104 -1.40 -8.11 -25.25
N ARG A 105 -1.83 -9.26 -25.81
CA ARG A 105 -0.92 -10.38 -26.10
C ARG A 105 -0.02 -10.08 -27.30
N LEU A 106 -0.51 -9.31 -28.27
CA LEU A 106 0.26 -8.86 -29.42
C LEU A 106 1.29 -7.81 -29.01
N ARG A 107 0.88 -6.75 -28.32
CA ARG A 107 1.79 -5.72 -27.75
C ARG A 107 2.87 -6.33 -26.85
N ARG A 108 2.53 -7.35 -26.03
CA ARG A 108 3.50 -8.10 -25.22
C ARG A 108 4.54 -8.85 -26.05
N ARG A 109 4.11 -9.52 -27.12
CA ARG A 109 5.01 -10.22 -28.04
C ARG A 109 5.89 -9.26 -28.83
N GLU A 110 5.35 -8.11 -29.21
CA GLU A 110 6.08 -7.05 -29.90
C GLU A 110 7.11 -6.39 -28.99
N LEU A 111 6.74 -6.06 -27.75
CA LEU A 111 7.70 -5.55 -26.77
C LEU A 111 8.79 -6.57 -26.46
N LYS A 112 8.45 -7.86 -26.29
CA LYS A 112 9.45 -8.91 -26.09
C LYS A 112 10.43 -8.98 -27.26
N LYS A 113 9.95 -8.85 -28.51
CA LYS A 113 10.83 -8.77 -29.69
C LYS A 113 11.70 -7.51 -29.65
N LEU A 114 11.13 -6.35 -29.36
CA LEU A 114 11.85 -5.07 -29.31
C LEU A 114 12.94 -5.05 -28.22
N LEU A 115 12.68 -5.67 -27.07
CA LEU A 115 13.61 -5.75 -25.95
C LEU A 115 14.73 -6.78 -26.21
N VAL A 116 14.38 -7.96 -26.73
CA VAL A 116 15.30 -9.09 -26.97
C VAL A 116 16.33 -8.80 -28.07
N PHE A 117 16.00 -7.98 -29.07
CA PHE A 117 16.87 -7.76 -30.23
C PHE A 117 17.97 -6.69 -30.06
N GLY A 118 17.97 -5.89 -28.99
CA GLY A 118 18.90 -4.76 -28.87
C GLY A 118 19.54 -4.58 -27.49
N PHE A 119 18.75 -4.63 -26.42
CA PHE A 119 19.19 -4.20 -25.10
C PHE A 119 19.27 -5.34 -24.08
N PHE A 120 18.49 -6.41 -24.26
CA PHE A 120 18.38 -7.50 -23.29
C PHE A 120 19.72 -8.17 -22.95
N ALA A 121 20.58 -8.37 -23.94
CA ALA A 121 21.86 -9.07 -23.76
C ALA A 121 22.87 -8.30 -22.90
N GLN A 122 22.65 -7.00 -22.70
CA GLN A 122 23.51 -6.12 -21.90
C GLN A 122 23.00 -5.92 -20.47
N LEU A 123 21.77 -6.36 -20.18
CA LEU A 123 21.16 -6.24 -18.86
C LEU A 123 21.65 -7.35 -17.93
N ASP A 124 21.69 -7.07 -16.63
CA ASP A 124 21.95 -8.08 -15.62
C ASP A 124 20.85 -9.16 -15.60
N ALA A 125 21.21 -10.38 -15.22
CA ALA A 125 20.29 -11.52 -15.22
C ALA A 125 19.04 -11.29 -14.35
N GLU A 126 19.17 -10.54 -13.25
CA GLU A 126 18.06 -10.17 -12.37
C GLU A 126 17.06 -9.24 -13.08
N VAL A 127 17.57 -8.20 -13.76
CA VAL A 127 16.75 -7.27 -14.54
C VAL A 127 16.04 -8.00 -15.69
N GLN A 128 16.75 -8.90 -16.38
CA GLN A 128 16.16 -9.73 -17.42
C GLN A 128 15.03 -10.62 -16.89
N ALA A 129 15.21 -11.23 -15.72
CA ALA A 129 14.18 -12.05 -15.09
C ALA A 129 12.95 -11.22 -14.70
N GLU A 130 13.15 -10.03 -14.15
CA GLU A 130 12.06 -9.13 -13.78
C GLU A 130 11.27 -8.66 -15.00
N ILE A 131 11.96 -8.25 -16.08
CA ILE A 131 11.30 -7.87 -17.33
C ILE A 131 10.48 -9.05 -17.89
N ASN A 132 11.03 -10.26 -17.91
CA ASN A 132 10.27 -11.44 -18.36
C ASN A 132 9.04 -11.69 -17.49
N GLY A 133 9.17 -11.56 -16.17
CA GLY A 133 8.03 -11.66 -15.25
C GLY A 133 6.94 -10.63 -15.55
N ILE A 134 7.30 -9.38 -15.87
CA ILE A 134 6.33 -8.34 -16.26
C ILE A 134 5.67 -8.66 -17.60
N ILE A 135 6.43 -9.14 -18.58
CA ILE A 135 5.92 -9.49 -19.91
C ILE A 135 4.92 -10.65 -19.80
N ASP A 136 5.22 -11.65 -18.97
CA ASP A 136 4.39 -12.83 -18.78
C ASP A 136 3.17 -12.55 -17.87
N ASP A 137 3.25 -11.55 -16.97
CA ASP A 137 2.14 -11.09 -16.13
C ASP A 137 1.21 -10.13 -16.89
N GLY A 138 0.06 -10.67 -17.31
CA GLY A 138 -0.99 -9.95 -18.03
C GLY A 138 -1.56 -8.72 -17.31
N ALA A 139 -1.47 -8.64 -15.99
CA ALA A 139 -2.00 -7.54 -15.20
C ALA A 139 -1.04 -6.35 -15.07
N ARG A 140 0.26 -6.56 -15.28
CA ARG A 140 1.27 -5.49 -15.14
C ARG A 140 1.36 -4.63 -16.40
N PRO A 141 1.42 -3.29 -16.27
CA PRO A 141 1.62 -2.41 -17.41
C PRO A 141 3.00 -2.63 -18.02
N LEU A 142 3.08 -2.63 -19.34
CA LEU A 142 4.32 -2.90 -20.07
C LEU A 142 5.37 -1.81 -19.91
N GLY A 143 4.96 -0.56 -19.69
CA GLY A 143 5.89 0.52 -19.35
C GLY A 143 6.71 0.26 -18.09
N ALA A 144 6.26 -0.64 -17.20
CA ALA A 144 7.05 -1.06 -16.04
C ALA A 144 8.33 -1.80 -16.46
N ALA A 145 8.29 -2.61 -17.52
CA ALA A 145 9.48 -3.25 -18.06
C ALA A 145 10.43 -2.24 -18.71
N LEU A 146 9.89 -1.23 -19.39
CA LEU A 146 10.68 -0.15 -20.00
C LEU A 146 11.37 0.72 -18.94
N ALA A 147 10.73 0.95 -17.80
CA ALA A 147 11.30 1.71 -16.69
C ALA A 147 12.51 1.03 -16.02
N LEU A 148 12.74 -0.26 -16.29
CA LEU A 148 13.92 -1.01 -15.81
C LEU A 148 15.16 -0.83 -16.69
N LEU A 149 14.98 -0.32 -17.91
CA LEU A 149 16.10 -0.05 -18.81
C LEU A 149 16.79 1.26 -18.43
N GLY A 150 18.09 1.36 -18.68
CA GLY A 150 18.78 2.66 -18.60
C GLY A 150 18.25 3.67 -19.62
N TRP A 151 18.45 4.96 -19.33
CA TRP A 151 18.03 6.04 -20.24
C TRP A 151 18.72 5.99 -21.62
N ASP A 152 19.93 5.43 -21.66
CA ASP A 152 20.70 5.16 -22.87
C ASP A 152 19.94 4.29 -23.88
N ALA A 153 19.05 3.40 -23.42
CA ALA A 153 18.21 2.58 -24.31
C ALA A 153 17.19 3.40 -25.14
N PHE A 154 16.83 4.60 -24.66
CA PHE A 154 15.94 5.53 -25.35
C PHE A 154 16.74 6.49 -26.24
N GLU A 155 17.89 6.95 -25.76
CA GLU A 155 18.71 7.93 -26.47
C GLU A 155 19.43 7.35 -27.68
N GLN A 156 19.88 6.08 -27.59
CA GLN A 156 20.66 5.45 -28.64
C GLN A 156 19.81 4.54 -29.54
N PRO A 157 20.05 4.56 -30.87
CA PRO A 157 19.48 3.56 -31.76
C PRO A 157 20.12 2.19 -31.49
N VAL A 158 19.36 1.12 -31.70
CA VAL A 158 19.90 -0.25 -31.70
C VAL A 158 20.80 -0.44 -32.93
N ALA A 159 21.77 -1.34 -32.86
CA ALA A 159 22.61 -1.68 -34.00
C ALA A 159 21.75 -2.06 -35.24
N GLY A 160 21.89 -1.30 -36.33
CA GLY A 160 21.14 -1.49 -37.57
C GLY A 160 19.76 -0.81 -37.60
N GLU A 161 19.36 -0.09 -36.55
CA GLU A 161 18.12 0.69 -36.50
C GLU A 161 18.28 2.00 -37.28
N GLY A 162 17.42 2.22 -38.28
CA GLY A 162 17.35 3.48 -39.02
C GLY A 162 16.60 4.56 -38.23
N HIS A 163 16.78 5.82 -38.63
CA HIS A 163 16.19 6.98 -37.96
C HIS A 163 14.66 6.88 -37.77
N ASP A 164 13.93 6.52 -38.83
CA ASP A 164 12.46 6.39 -38.78
C ASP A 164 12.01 5.24 -37.87
N THR A 165 12.77 4.14 -37.83
CA THR A 165 12.49 3.00 -36.95
C THR A 165 12.71 3.37 -35.49
N HIS A 166 13.77 4.12 -35.19
CA HIS A 166 14.03 4.65 -33.85
C HIS A 166 12.92 5.58 -33.40
N LEU A 167 12.46 6.48 -34.28
CA LEU A 167 11.35 7.37 -33.98
C LEU A 167 10.05 6.61 -33.67
N ILE A 168 9.70 5.60 -34.47
CA ILE A 168 8.52 4.74 -34.22
C ILE A 168 8.64 4.02 -32.89
N ARG A 169 9.79 3.41 -32.61
CA ARG A 169 10.05 2.73 -31.32
C ARG A 169 9.87 3.69 -30.14
N LEU A 170 10.38 4.91 -30.24
CA LEU A 170 10.23 5.92 -29.18
C LEU A 170 8.79 6.35 -28.98
N GLN A 171 7.99 6.45 -30.05
CA GLN A 171 6.56 6.75 -29.94
C GLN A 171 5.84 5.61 -29.20
N ASP A 172 6.04 4.37 -29.62
CA ASP A 172 5.44 3.19 -28.98
C ASP A 172 5.85 3.07 -27.50
N TRP A 173 7.14 3.26 -27.21
CA TRP A 173 7.66 3.22 -25.84
C TRP A 173 7.12 4.37 -25.00
N GLY A 174 6.92 5.54 -25.62
CA GLY A 174 6.31 6.69 -24.99
C GLY A 174 4.89 6.46 -24.54
N GLU A 175 4.06 5.85 -25.38
CA GLU A 175 2.69 5.48 -25.01
C GLU A 175 2.69 4.53 -23.81
N LEU A 176 3.53 3.50 -23.85
CA LEU A 176 3.63 2.52 -22.75
C LEU A 176 4.15 3.14 -21.44
N LEU A 177 5.11 4.05 -21.50
CA LEU A 177 5.60 4.78 -20.33
C LEU A 177 4.52 5.71 -19.77
N CYS A 178 3.77 6.42 -20.61
CA CYS A 178 2.65 7.26 -20.17
C CYS A 178 1.54 6.42 -19.51
N GLU A 179 1.19 5.25 -20.05
CA GLU A 179 0.26 4.32 -19.42
C GLU A 179 0.74 3.88 -18.03
N TYR A 180 2.04 3.57 -17.91
CA TYR A 180 2.63 3.17 -16.64
C TYR A 180 2.69 4.32 -15.64
N HIS A 181 3.08 5.52 -16.07
CA HIS A 181 3.04 6.75 -15.29
C HIS A 181 1.66 6.97 -14.66
N ASN A 182 0.59 6.94 -15.47
CA ASN A 182 -0.79 7.14 -14.99
C ASN A 182 -1.24 6.03 -14.04
N THR A 183 -0.67 4.83 -14.18
CA THR A 183 -0.92 3.73 -13.25
C THR A 183 -0.22 3.98 -11.92
N LEU A 184 1.07 4.34 -11.93
CA LEU A 184 1.82 4.70 -10.74
C LEU A 184 1.23 5.88 -9.98
N GLU A 185 0.77 6.93 -10.65
CA GLU A 185 0.10 8.07 -9.99
C GLU A 185 -1.13 7.62 -9.21
N ARG A 186 -1.95 6.75 -9.80
CA ARG A 186 -3.15 6.21 -9.14
C ARG A 186 -2.79 5.32 -7.95
N GLU A 187 -1.77 4.50 -8.10
CA GLU A 187 -1.25 3.64 -7.02
C GLU A 187 -0.68 4.48 -5.87
N VAL A 188 0.19 5.44 -6.16
CA VAL A 188 0.75 6.37 -5.15
C VAL A 188 -0.36 7.15 -4.46
N ALA A 189 -1.37 7.64 -5.19
CA ALA A 189 -2.51 8.32 -4.59
C ALA A 189 -3.35 7.39 -3.69
N ALA A 190 -3.47 6.11 -4.04
CA ALA A 190 -4.14 5.12 -3.20
C ALA A 190 -3.34 4.82 -1.94
N ASP A 191 -2.03 4.57 -2.09
CA ASP A 191 -1.10 4.32 -0.98
C ASP A 191 -1.09 5.51 -0.02
N LEU A 192 -1.02 6.75 -0.54
CA LEU A 192 -1.12 7.99 0.26
C LEU A 192 -2.40 8.07 1.08
N ARG A 193 -3.56 7.76 0.47
CA ARG A 193 -4.84 7.76 1.20
C ARG A 193 -4.87 6.72 2.31
N GLN A 194 -4.31 5.54 2.07
CA GLN A 194 -4.25 4.47 3.05
C GLN A 194 -3.38 4.85 4.26
N VAL A 195 -2.26 5.55 4.02
CA VAL A 195 -1.29 5.87 5.09
C VAL A 195 -1.39 7.29 5.62
N ALA A 196 -2.36 8.10 5.16
CA ALA A 196 -2.48 9.52 5.48
C ALA A 196 -2.46 9.82 6.99
N GLY A 197 -3.13 9.00 7.80
CA GLY A 197 -3.16 9.14 9.26
C GLY A 197 -1.83 8.85 9.95
N SER A 198 -0.93 8.10 9.31
CA SER A 198 0.34 7.64 9.86
C SER A 198 1.56 8.36 9.26
N LEU A 199 1.37 9.25 8.29
CA LEU A 199 2.48 9.99 7.65
C LEU A 199 3.29 10.81 8.67
N ALA A 200 2.61 11.53 9.56
CA ALA A 200 3.28 12.33 10.59
C ALA A 200 4.09 11.45 11.58
N LEU A 201 3.61 10.23 11.85
CA LEU A 201 4.35 9.26 12.65
C LEU A 201 5.60 8.80 11.91
N TRP A 202 5.46 8.43 10.65
CA TRP A 202 6.57 7.99 9.81
C TRP A 202 7.64 9.08 9.64
N GLU A 203 7.25 10.34 9.45
CA GLU A 203 8.20 11.46 9.36
C GLU A 203 9.03 11.60 10.64
N ARG A 204 8.38 11.52 11.81
CA ARG A 204 9.08 11.52 13.11
C ARG A 204 10.00 10.31 13.26
N TRP A 205 9.50 9.13 12.88
CA TRP A 205 10.25 7.88 12.95
C TRP A 205 11.49 7.96 12.06
N ARG A 206 11.39 8.43 10.81
CA ARG A 206 12.53 8.59 9.89
C ARG A 206 13.55 9.60 10.43
N ALA A 207 13.10 10.67 11.07
CA ALA A 207 13.98 11.69 11.63
C ALA A 207 14.80 11.22 12.85
N ARG A 208 14.44 10.10 13.49
CA ARG A 208 15.09 9.57 14.71
C ARG A 208 16.58 9.26 14.57
N GLU A 209 17.05 9.10 13.33
CA GLU A 209 18.47 8.84 13.03
C GLU A 209 19.35 10.09 13.27
N THR A 210 18.73 11.27 13.41
CA THR A 210 19.40 12.51 13.83
C THR A 210 19.36 12.69 15.35
N HIS A 211 20.29 13.46 15.93
CA HIS A 211 20.32 13.70 17.38
C HIS A 211 19.02 14.37 17.89
N ASP A 212 18.60 15.45 17.22
CA ASP A 212 17.39 16.18 17.58
C ASP A 212 16.13 15.34 17.34
N GLY A 213 16.10 14.60 16.24
CA GLY A 213 14.99 13.70 15.92
C GLY A 213 14.86 12.53 16.90
N ARG A 214 15.97 11.99 17.40
CA ARG A 214 15.94 10.95 18.44
C ARG A 214 15.25 11.45 19.71
N THR A 215 15.64 12.62 20.19
CA THR A 215 15.06 13.24 21.38
C THR A 215 13.56 13.49 21.19
N ALA A 216 13.16 14.01 20.02
CA ALA A 216 11.76 14.23 19.69
C ALA A 216 10.95 12.93 19.59
N TRP A 217 11.55 11.85 19.07
CA TRP A 217 10.95 10.53 19.00
C TRP A 217 10.75 9.92 20.39
N GLU A 218 11.77 9.93 21.24
CA GLU A 218 11.70 9.42 22.62
C GLU A 218 10.64 10.16 23.43
N ALA A 219 10.60 11.50 23.33
CA ALA A 219 9.59 12.31 23.99
C ALA A 219 8.15 12.04 23.48
N TYR A 220 8.02 11.67 22.21
CA TYR A 220 6.74 11.25 21.64
C TYR A 220 6.31 9.89 22.18
N VAL A 221 7.19 8.89 22.17
CA VAL A 221 6.91 7.55 22.71
C VAL A 221 6.52 7.63 24.19
N GLU A 222 7.25 8.41 24.99
CA GLU A 222 6.96 8.56 26.42
C GLU A 222 5.60 9.22 26.67
N ARG A 223 5.18 10.15 25.79
CA ARG A 223 3.85 10.75 25.85
C ARG A 223 2.75 9.73 25.57
N GLU A 224 2.91 8.89 24.56
CA GLU A 224 1.92 7.85 24.24
C GLU A 224 1.86 6.79 25.35
N ARG A 225 3.01 6.37 25.89
CA ARG A 225 3.07 5.52 27.09
C ARG A 225 2.36 6.15 28.29
N GLY A 226 2.60 7.43 28.55
CA GLY A 226 1.92 8.17 29.62
C GLY A 226 0.40 8.18 29.47
N ARG A 227 -0.12 8.31 28.23
CA ARG A 227 -1.56 8.21 27.95
C ARG A 227 -2.10 6.81 28.24
N LEU A 228 -1.41 5.77 27.80
CA LEU A 228 -1.80 4.38 28.09
C LEU A 228 -1.80 4.11 29.59
N GLN A 229 -0.76 4.52 30.30
CA GLN A 229 -0.67 4.33 31.74
C GLN A 229 -1.78 5.07 32.51
N GLN A 230 -2.18 6.25 32.03
CA GLN A 230 -3.33 6.96 32.58
C GLN A 230 -4.64 6.22 32.32
N ALA A 231 -4.83 5.68 31.11
CA ALA A 231 -6.00 4.85 30.80
C ALA A 231 -6.06 3.59 31.68
N ILE A 232 -4.93 2.88 31.85
CA ILE A 232 -4.80 1.74 32.76
C ILE A 232 -5.23 2.13 34.18
N THR A 233 -4.69 3.24 34.69
CA THR A 233 -5.01 3.71 36.05
C THR A 233 -6.50 4.01 36.22
N ASN A 234 -7.15 4.60 35.21
CA ASN A 234 -8.58 4.89 35.23
C ASN A 234 -9.42 3.60 35.24
N VAL A 235 -9.08 2.62 34.40
CA VAL A 235 -9.78 1.33 34.35
C VAL A 235 -9.59 0.56 35.66
N GLU A 236 -8.38 0.56 36.23
CA GLU A 236 -8.11 -0.07 37.53
C GLU A 236 -8.92 0.58 38.67
N ALA A 237 -9.05 1.91 38.67
CA ALA A 237 -9.88 2.61 39.64
C ALA A 237 -11.36 2.21 39.52
N ASN A 238 -11.89 2.15 38.28
CA ASN A 238 -13.26 1.70 38.02
C ASN A 238 -13.48 0.24 38.43
N LEU A 239 -12.53 -0.65 38.13
CA LEU A 239 -12.56 -2.05 38.55
C LEU A 239 -12.62 -2.19 40.07
N ARG A 240 -11.88 -1.38 40.84
CA ARG A 240 -11.96 -1.39 42.31
C ARG A 240 -13.37 -1.02 42.78
N LEU A 241 -13.97 0.02 42.22
CA LEU A 241 -15.35 0.43 42.57
C LEU A 241 -16.37 -0.68 42.25
N LEU A 242 -16.28 -1.30 41.07
CA LEU A 242 -17.15 -2.41 40.67
C LEU A 242 -16.98 -3.63 41.58
N ARG A 243 -15.74 -3.98 41.94
CA ARG A 243 -15.46 -5.10 42.85
C ARG A 243 -16.05 -4.83 44.24
N CYS A 244 -15.97 -3.60 44.78
CA CYS A 244 -16.62 -3.22 46.03
C CYS A 244 -18.14 -3.36 45.94
N ALA A 245 -18.78 -2.81 44.90
CA ALA A 245 -20.21 -2.92 44.69
C ALA A 245 -20.67 -4.39 44.55
N ALA A 246 -19.86 -5.25 43.92
CA ALA A 246 -20.14 -6.68 43.82
C ALA A 246 -20.07 -7.39 45.17
N ALA A 247 -19.10 -7.04 46.01
CA ALA A 247 -18.98 -7.56 47.37
C ALA A 247 -20.16 -7.14 48.24
N GLU A 248 -20.57 -5.88 48.19
CA GLU A 248 -21.75 -5.37 48.90
C GLU A 248 -23.03 -6.10 48.47
N LYS A 249 -23.24 -6.27 47.15
CA LYS A 249 -24.39 -7.00 46.63
C LYS A 249 -24.39 -8.47 47.07
N ALA A 250 -23.22 -9.10 47.16
CA ALA A 250 -23.08 -10.48 47.63
C ALA A 250 -23.34 -10.61 49.15
N ALA A 251 -23.01 -9.60 49.95
CA ALA A 251 -23.26 -9.59 51.39
C ALA A 251 -24.74 -9.37 51.77
N CYS A 252 -25.52 -8.81 50.85
CA CYS A 252 -26.97 -8.57 51.04
C CYS A 252 -27.87 -9.74 50.60
N LEU A 253 -27.31 -10.83 50.07
CA LEU A 253 -28.01 -12.04 49.63
C LEU A 253 -27.80 -13.18 50.63
#